data_AF-A0A917XRS5-F1
#
_entry.id   AF-A0A917XRS5-F1
#
_cell.length_a   1.000
_cell.length_b   1.000
_cell.length_c   1.000
_cell.angle_alpha   90.00
_cell.angle_beta   90.00
_cell.angle_gamma   90.00
#
_symmetry.space_group_name_H-M   'P 1'
#
loop_
_entity.id
_entity.type
_entity.pdbx_description
1 polymer ?
#
loop_
_entity_poly.entity_id
_entity_poly.type
_entity_poly.pdbx_seq_one_letter_code
_entity_poly.pdbx_strand_id
1 'polypeptide(L)'
;MHMEKVSIYYGMTETSPVSLQTRRDDDLEHRTGTVGWVLLHIEVKVVDPMDGVTKPQGTPGELCTRGYSVMLGYWSEPEKTA
;
A
#
# COMPACT_ATOMS: atom_id res chain seq x y z
N MET A 1 -18.63 -12.98 17.40
CA MET A 1 -17.21 -12.68 17.64
C MET A 1 -17.11 -11.22 18.09
N HIS A 2 -16.60 -10.94 19.30
CA HIS A 2 -16.44 -9.57 19.83
C HIS A 2 -15.05 -9.02 19.45
N MET A 3 -14.87 -8.64 18.18
CA MET A 3 -13.58 -8.23 17.62
C MET A 3 -13.51 -6.71 17.38
N GLU A 4 -13.55 -5.95 18.47
CA GLU A 4 -13.69 -4.49 18.42
C GLU A 4 -12.46 -3.75 17.86
N LYS A 5 -11.26 -4.34 17.90
CA LYS A 5 -9.98 -3.67 17.56
C LYS A 5 -9.21 -4.31 16.40
N VAL A 6 -9.92 -4.94 15.47
CA VAL A 6 -9.36 -5.50 14.24
C VAL A 6 -8.80 -4.39 13.35
N SER A 7 -7.63 -4.65 12.79
CA SER A 7 -6.94 -3.79 11.82
C SER A 7 -6.81 -4.54 10.50
N ILE A 8 -6.89 -3.80 9.40
CA ILE A 8 -6.75 -4.29 8.03
C ILE A 8 -5.35 -3.91 7.55
N TYR A 9 -4.67 -4.88 6.97
CA TYR A 9 -3.35 -4.73 6.37
C TYR A 9 -3.49 -4.85 4.85
N TYR A 10 -2.80 -3.98 4.13
CA TYR A 10 -2.75 -4.01 2.67
C TYR A 10 -1.30 -3.92 2.18
N GLY A 11 -1.00 -4.74 1.19
CA GLY A 11 0.30 -4.79 0.53
C GLY A 11 0.36 -5.98 -0.39
N MET A 12 1.55 -6.29 -0.86
CA MET A 12 1.83 -7.36 -1.81
C MET A 12 3.07 -8.13 -1.34
N THR A 13 3.27 -9.35 -1.85
CA THR A 13 4.47 -10.15 -1.52
C THR A 13 5.74 -9.38 -1.85
N GLU A 14 5.70 -8.62 -2.94
CA GLU A 14 6.75 -7.76 -3.48
C GLU A 14 7.07 -6.56 -2.58
N THR A 15 6.24 -6.25 -1.58
CA THR A 15 6.44 -5.16 -0.61
C THR A 15 6.62 -5.66 0.84
N SER A 16 6.97 -6.94 1.00
CA SER A 16 7.41 -7.57 2.25
C SER A 16 6.60 -7.26 3.53
N PRO A 17 5.34 -7.70 3.68
CA PRO A 17 4.25 -7.83 2.72
C PRO A 17 3.21 -6.69 2.87
N VAL A 18 3.51 -5.68 3.67
CA VAL A 18 2.55 -4.64 4.09
C VAL A 18 3.10 -3.26 3.76
N SER A 19 2.26 -2.45 3.12
CA SER A 19 2.53 -1.03 2.84
C SER A 19 1.58 -0.09 3.59
N LEU A 20 0.33 -0.51 3.80
CA LEU A 20 -0.71 0.28 4.47
C LEU A 20 -1.43 -0.52 5.56
N GLN A 21 -1.90 0.19 6.59
CA GLN A 21 -2.62 -0.40 7.71
C GLN A 21 -3.64 0.57 8.32
N THR A 22 -4.86 0.09 8.62
CA THR A 22 -5.82 0.82 9.47
C THR A 22 -5.40 0.76 10.94
N ARG A 23 -5.57 1.85 11.69
CA ARG A 23 -5.18 1.88 13.11
C ARG A 23 -6.26 1.24 13.97
N ARG A 24 -5.85 0.74 15.14
CA ARG A 24 -6.78 0.12 16.11
C ARG A 24 -7.85 1.09 16.63
N ASP A 25 -7.50 2.37 16.65
CA ASP A 25 -8.33 3.45 17.18
C ASP A 25 -9.03 4.27 16.08
N ASP A 26 -8.89 3.87 14.80
CA ASP A 26 -9.73 4.43 13.73
C ASP A 26 -11.20 4.04 13.98
N ASP A 27 -12.15 4.87 13.54
CA ASP A 27 -13.56 4.54 13.64
C ASP A 27 -13.95 3.34 12.75
N LEU A 28 -15.17 2.83 12.93
CA LEU A 28 -15.62 1.64 12.21
C LEU A 28 -15.69 1.85 10.69
N GLU A 29 -16.07 3.05 10.25
CA GLU A 29 -16.17 3.39 8.82
C GLU A 29 -14.80 3.32 8.16
N HIS A 30 -13.80 3.99 8.72
CA HIS A 30 -12.45 3.99 8.18
C HIS A 30 -11.79 2.61 8.23
N ARG A 31 -12.03 1.84 9.30
CA ARG A 31 -11.47 0.49 9.45
C ARG A 31 -12.03 -0.52 8.46
N THR A 32 -13.26 -0.33 8.01
CA THR A 32 -13.95 -1.27 7.09
C THR A 32 -14.00 -0.77 5.65
N GLY A 33 -13.89 0.54 5.42
CA GLY A 33 -13.98 1.18 4.11
C GLY A 33 -12.63 1.57 3.49
N THR A 34 -11.52 1.47 4.23
CA THR A 34 -10.20 1.88 3.75
C THR A 34 -9.12 0.85 4.07
N VAL A 35 -7.96 1.00 3.43
CA VAL A 35 -6.73 0.26 3.75
C VAL A 35 -5.84 0.99 4.78
N GLY A 36 -6.29 2.16 5.25
CA GLY A 36 -5.62 2.96 6.27
C GLY A 36 -4.42 3.76 5.78
N TRP A 37 -3.40 3.85 6.63
CA TRP A 37 -2.27 4.75 6.48
C TRP A 37 -1.01 4.02 6.00
N VAL A 38 -0.16 4.73 5.26
CA VAL A 38 1.18 4.24 4.92
C VAL A 38 2.01 3.96 6.17
N LEU A 39 2.75 2.85 6.18
CA LEU A 39 3.63 2.50 7.30
C LEU A 39 4.87 3.41 7.39
N LEU A 40 5.53 3.37 8.55
CA LEU A 40 6.73 4.15 8.83
C LEU A 40 7.86 3.82 7.84
N HIS A 41 8.56 4.85 7.38
CA HIS A 41 9.67 4.74 6.43
C HIS A 41 9.29 4.13 5.06
N ILE A 42 8.01 4.15 4.72
CA ILE A 42 7.48 3.82 3.39
C ILE A 42 6.83 5.08 2.81
N GLU A 43 7.00 5.27 1.51
CA GLU A 43 6.34 6.31 0.74
C GLU A 43 5.42 5.68 -0.30
N VAL A 44 4.29 6.33 -0.56
CA VAL A 44 3.36 5.93 -1.62
C VAL A 44 2.95 7.13 -2.46
N LYS A 45 2.68 6.88 -3.74
CA LYS A 45 2.04 7.85 -4.64
C LYS A 45 0.97 7.16 -5.47
N VAL A 46 -0.02 7.92 -5.91
CA VAL A 46 -0.99 7.49 -6.92
C VAL A 46 -0.60 8.12 -8.25
N VAL A 47 -0.46 7.31 -9.30
CA VAL A 47 -0.06 7.76 -10.64
C VAL A 47 -1.09 7.38 -11.70
N ASP A 48 -1.03 8.07 -12.84
CA ASP A 48 -1.68 7.59 -14.05
C ASP A 48 -0.89 6.37 -14.60
N PRO A 49 -1.53 5.23 -14.86
CA PRO A 49 -0.83 4.05 -15.38
C PRO A 49 -0.32 4.24 -16.83
N MET A 50 -0.83 5.23 -17.57
CA MET A 50 -0.44 5.44 -18.97
C MET A 50 0.84 6.27 -19.11
N ASP A 51 1.04 7.26 -18.23
CA ASP A 51 2.15 8.22 -18.32
C ASP A 51 3.04 8.29 -17.06
N GLY A 52 2.65 7.64 -15.97
CA GLY A 52 3.40 7.60 -14.70
C GLY A 52 3.36 8.90 -13.88
N VAL A 53 2.57 9.89 -14.28
CA VAL A 53 2.46 11.20 -13.61
C VAL A 53 1.60 11.08 -12.36
N THR A 54 2.05 11.71 -11.27
CA THR A 54 1.32 11.72 -9.99
C THR A 54 -0.02 12.44 -10.12
N LYS A 55 -1.09 11.78 -9.65
CA LYS A 55 -2.44 12.35 -9.64
C LYS A 55 -2.67 13.22 -8.40
N PRO A 56 -3.56 14.22 -8.49
CA PRO A 56 -4.05 14.95 -7.31
C PRO A 56 -4.72 14.01 -6.30
N GLN A 57 -4.70 14.39 -5.02
CA GLN A 57 -5.40 13.65 -3.97
C GLN A 57 -6.89 13.48 -4.29
N GLY A 58 -7.43 12.30 -3.97
CA GLY A 58 -8.83 11.94 -4.25
C GLY A 58 -9.09 11.43 -5.67
N THR A 59 -8.09 11.44 -6.56
CA THR A 59 -8.23 10.87 -7.91
C THR A 59 -7.77 9.41 -7.93
N PRO A 60 -8.57 8.46 -8.46
CA PRO A 60 -8.14 7.08 -8.65
C PRO A 60 -6.94 6.95 -9.62
N GLY A 61 -6.11 5.93 -9.39
CA GLY A 61 -4.94 5.62 -10.21
C GLY A 61 -4.16 4.42 -9.67
N GLU A 62 -2.96 4.19 -10.18
CA GLU A 62 -2.08 3.11 -9.75
C GLU A 62 -1.30 3.51 -8.49
N LEU A 63 -1.28 2.64 -7.47
CA LEU A 63 -0.55 2.87 -6.22
C LEU A 63 0.90 2.36 -6.35
N CYS A 64 1.85 3.28 -6.41
CA CYS A 64 3.28 2.93 -6.37
C CYS A 64 3.83 3.05 -4.94
N THR A 65 4.63 2.09 -4.51
CA THR A 65 5.27 2.06 -3.19
C THR A 65 6.79 2.18 -3.33
N ARG A 66 7.42 2.95 -2.45
CA ARG A 66 8.88 3.04 -2.31
C ARG A 66 9.26 2.92 -0.84
N GLY A 67 10.26 2.10 -0.53
CA GLY A 67 10.76 1.95 0.83
C GLY A 67 11.68 0.75 0.97
N TYR A 68 12.19 0.54 2.17
CA TYR A 68 13.07 -0.58 2.49
C TYR A 68 12.39 -1.95 2.34
N SER A 69 11.05 -1.99 2.31
CA SER A 69 10.25 -3.21 2.24
C SER A 69 10.05 -3.72 0.81
N VAL A 70 10.36 -2.92 -0.21
CA VAL A 70 10.27 -3.35 -1.61
C VAL A 70 11.30 -4.46 -1.86
N MET A 71 10.85 -5.56 -2.45
CA MET A 71 11.70 -6.71 -2.76
C MET A 71 12.89 -6.33 -3.64
N LEU A 72 13.93 -7.15 -3.62
CA LEU A 72 15.07 -6.99 -4.52
C LEU A 72 14.72 -7.26 -5.98
N GLY A 73 13.71 -8.09 -6.23
CA GLY A 73 13.30 -8.50 -7.57
C GLY A 73 12.82 -9.94 -7.63
N TYR A 74 12.35 -10.34 -8.80
CA TYR A 74 12.00 -11.72 -9.10
C TYR A 74 13.27 -12.54 -9.38
N TRP A 75 13.35 -13.72 -8.76
CA TRP A 75 14.53 -14.59 -8.87
C TRP A 75 14.77 -15.04 -10.31
N SER A 76 15.98 -14.81 -10.83
CA SER A 76 16.39 -15.13 -12.21
C SER A 76 15.51 -14.51 -13.31
N GLU A 77 14.73 -13.47 -12.99
CA GLU A 77 13.87 -12.76 -13.95
C GLU A 77 14.16 -11.25 -13.92
N PRO A 78 15.33 -10.80 -14.42
CA PRO A 78 15.71 -9.38 -14.41
C PRO A 78 14.77 -8.51 -15.23
N GLU A 79 14.21 -9.02 -16.34
CA GLU A 79 13.27 -8.28 -17.19
C GLU A 79 11.94 -7.96 -16.49
N LYS A 80 11.49 -8.81 -15.56
CA LYS A 80 10.29 -8.54 -14.76
C LYS A 80 10.58 -7.67 -13.54
N THR A 81 11.85 -7.52 -13.18
CA THR A 81 12.31 -6.70 -12.06
C THR A 81 12.55 -5.24 -12.47
N ALA A 82 12.93 -5.03 -13.74
CA ALA A 82 13.35 -3.74 -14.30
C ALA A 82 12.20 -2.76 -14.55
#